data_AF-A0A3M8Q7S7-F1
#
_entry.id   AF-A0A3M8Q7S7-F1
#
_cell.length_a   1.000
_cell.length_b   1.000
_cell.length_c   1.000
_cell.angle_alpha   90.00
_cell.angle_beta   90.00
_cell.angle_gamma   90.00
#
_symmetry.space_group_name_H-M   'P 1'
#
loop_
_entity.id
_entity.type
_entity.pdbx_description
1 polymer ?
#
loop_
_entity_poly.entity_id
_entity_poly.type
_entity_poly.pdbx_seq_one_letter_code
_entity_poly.pdbx_strand_id
1 'polypeptide(L)'
;MISMKFFDQKGWVSLPIIALLLALSTLSVNYQQRWQAAFQWRAQLDEVAQEQKIRIDFFNSMAVNPDFSSAKNSDCLGFCDLMSHHPQKEWQKNGQAIQYRWEHYQSVANESAATNHFYRLCATQNQHQYQCWWWQENRLLSSGWVTASD
;
A
#
# COMPACT_ATOMS: atom_id res chain seq x y z
N MET A 1 47.86 -41.10 -8.80
CA MET A 1 47.04 -41.59 -9.93
C MET A 1 46.09 -42.65 -9.37
N ILE A 2 44.88 -42.25 -8.98
CA ILE A 2 43.95 -43.15 -8.28
C ILE A 2 43.13 -43.86 -9.37
N SER A 3 43.52 -45.10 -9.66
CA SER A 3 42.82 -45.97 -10.62
C SER A 3 41.54 -46.50 -9.98
N MET A 4 40.41 -45.86 -10.30
CA MET A 4 39.09 -46.31 -9.89
C MET A 4 38.67 -47.50 -10.78
N LYS A 5 38.93 -48.72 -10.31
CA LYS A 5 38.43 -49.95 -10.95
C LYS A 5 36.94 -50.08 -10.66
N PHE A 6 36.10 -49.79 -11.65
CA PHE A 6 34.69 -50.18 -11.62
C PHE A 6 34.61 -51.70 -11.83
N PHE A 7 34.25 -52.41 -10.76
CA PHE A 7 33.96 -53.84 -10.82
C PHE A 7 32.63 -54.12 -11.52
N ASP A 8 32.69 -55.13 -12.39
CA ASP A 8 31.64 -55.97 -12.95
C ASP A 8 30.30 -56.04 -12.20
N GLN A 9 29.21 -55.96 -12.99
CA GLN A 9 27.86 -56.52 -12.78
C GLN A 9 27.28 -56.62 -11.34
N LYS A 10 27.45 -55.58 -10.50
CA LYS A 10 26.68 -55.39 -9.25
C LYS A 10 25.88 -54.07 -9.19
N GLY A 11 25.72 -53.39 -10.32
CA GLY A 11 25.03 -52.08 -10.42
C GLY A 11 23.50 -52.12 -10.54
N TRP A 12 22.88 -53.30 -10.66
CA TRP A 12 21.43 -53.43 -10.86
C TRP A 12 20.61 -53.38 -9.57
N VAL A 13 21.20 -53.69 -8.42
CA VAL A 13 20.48 -53.72 -7.13
C VAL A 13 20.41 -52.32 -6.48
N SER A 14 21.37 -51.43 -6.78
CA SER A 14 21.38 -50.05 -6.25
C SER A 14 20.51 -49.08 -7.03
N LEU A 15 20.22 -49.36 -8.31
CA LEU A 15 19.40 -48.53 -9.18
C LEU A 15 17.97 -48.27 -8.64
N PRO A 16 17.21 -49.27 -8.15
CA PRO A 16 15.90 -49.02 -7.55
C PRO A 16 15.99 -48.20 -6.26
N ILE A 17 17.07 -48.36 -5.49
CA ILE A 17 17.28 -47.61 -4.24
C ILE A 17 17.55 -46.13 -4.56
N ILE A 18 18.40 -45.84 -5.55
CA ILE A 18 18.69 -44.47 -5.99
C ILE A 18 17.44 -43.82 -6.58
N ALA A 19 16.67 -44.56 -7.40
CA ALA A 19 15.40 -44.07 -7.94
C ALA A 19 14.39 -43.73 -6.84
N LEU A 20 14.31 -44.57 -5.79
CA LEU A 20 13.47 -44.31 -4.62
C LEU A 20 13.91 -43.05 -3.87
N LEU A 21 15.22 -42.87 -3.63
CA LEU A 21 15.75 -41.69 -2.97
C LEU A 21 15.48 -40.41 -3.77
N LEU A 22 15.62 -40.46 -5.10
CA LEU A 22 15.30 -39.34 -5.98
C LEU A 22 13.80 -39.02 -5.95
N ALA A 23 12.93 -40.04 -5.97
CA ALA A 23 11.48 -39.85 -5.85
C ALA A 23 11.09 -39.23 -4.50
N LEU A 24 11.68 -39.68 -3.40
CA LEU A 24 11.45 -39.12 -2.07
C LEU A 24 11.96 -37.67 -1.97
N SER A 25 13.11 -37.37 -2.55
CA SER A 25 13.67 -36.02 -2.55
C SER A 25 12.79 -35.03 -3.33
N THR A 26 12.29 -35.44 -4.50
CA THR A 26 11.41 -34.60 -5.33
C THR A 26 10.04 -34.40 -4.68
N LEU A 27 9.48 -35.42 -4.01
CA LEU A 27 8.27 -35.29 -3.20
C LEU A 27 8.48 -34.30 -2.04
N SER A 28 9.59 -34.41 -1.32
CA SER A 28 9.94 -33.52 -0.21
C SER A 28 10.09 -32.06 -0.67
N VAL A 29 10.81 -31.82 -1.76
CA VAL A 29 11.01 -30.47 -2.31
C VAL A 29 9.68 -29.88 -2.77
N ASN A 30 8.85 -30.63 -3.49
CA ASN A 30 7.53 -30.15 -3.92
C ASN A 30 6.63 -29.81 -2.73
N TYR A 31 6.68 -30.62 -1.67
CA TYR A 31 5.94 -30.35 -0.45
C TYR A 31 6.43 -29.06 0.22
N GLN A 32 7.74 -28.89 0.39
CA GLN A 32 8.33 -27.69 0.97
C GLN A 32 8.03 -26.42 0.14
N GLN A 33 8.12 -26.51 -1.18
CA GLN A 33 7.80 -25.41 -2.09
C GLN A 33 6.34 -24.95 -1.96
N ARG A 34 5.40 -25.89 -1.84
CA ARG A 34 3.97 -25.56 -1.63
C ARG A 34 3.75 -24.83 -0.31
N TRP A 35 4.43 -25.24 0.76
CA TRP A 35 4.35 -24.55 2.04
C TRP A 35 4.93 -23.13 1.97
N GLN A 36 6.11 -22.97 1.38
CA GLN A 36 6.73 -21.66 1.21
C GLN A 36 5.84 -20.72 0.39
N ALA A 37 5.27 -21.19 -0.72
CA ALA A 37 4.35 -20.41 -1.53
C ALA A 37 3.10 -19.99 -0.74
N ALA A 38 2.54 -20.88 0.09
CA ALA A 38 1.41 -20.55 0.95
C ALA A 38 1.76 -19.50 2.02
N PHE A 39 2.95 -19.58 2.62
CA PHE A 39 3.42 -18.57 3.57
C PHE A 39 3.65 -17.22 2.90
N GLN A 40 4.26 -17.19 1.72
CA GLN A 40 4.47 -15.96 0.95
C GLN A 40 3.14 -15.30 0.59
N TRP A 41 2.17 -16.07 0.12
CA TRP A 41 0.83 -15.53 -0.17
C TRP A 41 0.18 -14.98 1.11
N ARG A 42 0.22 -15.71 2.23
CA ARG A 42 -0.34 -15.20 3.49
C ARG A 42 0.35 -13.92 3.97
N ALA A 43 1.66 -13.81 3.82
CA ALA A 43 2.40 -12.59 4.15
C ALA A 43 1.92 -11.41 3.28
N GLN A 44 1.76 -11.61 1.97
CA GLN A 44 1.21 -10.58 1.08
C GLN A 44 -0.22 -10.16 1.46
N LEU A 45 -1.06 -11.11 1.87
CA LEU A 45 -2.41 -10.81 2.34
C LEU A 45 -2.41 -10.02 3.66
N ASP A 46 -1.51 -10.36 4.58
CA ASP A 46 -1.38 -9.67 5.86
C ASP A 46 -0.86 -8.24 5.68
N GLU A 47 0.14 -8.04 4.81
CA GLU A 47 0.64 -6.72 4.43
C GLU A 47 -0.49 -5.84 3.86
N VAL A 48 -1.26 -6.35 2.91
CA VAL A 48 -2.40 -5.62 2.32
C VAL A 48 -3.48 -5.31 3.37
N ALA A 49 -3.77 -6.26 4.28
CA ALA A 49 -4.75 -6.05 5.34
C ALA A 49 -4.30 -4.98 6.34
N GLN A 50 -3.01 -4.94 6.68
CA GLN A 50 -2.43 -3.93 7.56
C GLN A 50 -2.45 -2.53 6.92
N GLU A 51 -2.08 -2.42 5.64
CA GLU A 51 -2.16 -1.15 4.88
C GLU A 51 -3.59 -0.62 4.77
N GLN A 52 -4.58 -1.50 4.60
CA GLN A 52 -5.98 -1.11 4.62
C GLN A 52 -6.43 -0.65 6.01
N LYS A 53 -6.00 -1.35 7.07
CA LYS A 53 -6.40 -1.04 8.46
C LYS A 53 -5.96 0.36 8.88
N ILE A 54 -4.70 0.72 8.65
CA ILE A 54 -4.16 2.04 9.06
C ILE A 54 -4.86 3.19 8.34
N ARG A 55 -5.24 2.97 7.08
CA ARG A 55 -5.97 3.92 6.26
C ARG A 55 -7.42 4.09 6.70
N ILE A 56 -8.10 3.00 7.06
CA ILE A 56 -9.43 3.04 7.68
C ILE A 56 -9.37 3.78 9.01
N ASP A 57 -8.37 3.50 9.84
CA ASP A 57 -8.17 4.19 11.11
C ASP A 57 -7.93 5.69 10.93
N PHE A 58 -7.11 6.06 9.94
CA PHE A 58 -6.90 7.44 9.56
C PHE A 58 -8.21 8.11 9.12
N PHE A 59 -8.95 7.48 8.21
CA PHE A 59 -10.26 7.97 7.75
C PHE A 59 -11.22 8.22 8.92
N ASN A 60 -11.33 7.26 9.84
CA ASN A 60 -12.18 7.38 11.01
C ASN A 60 -11.75 8.53 11.93
N SER A 61 -10.45 8.83 12.02
CA SER A 61 -9.93 9.90 12.86
C SER A 61 -10.03 11.30 12.22
N MET A 62 -9.90 11.40 10.90
CA MET A 62 -9.73 12.69 10.20
C MET A 62 -10.89 13.07 9.29
N ALA A 63 -11.52 12.10 8.62
CA ALA A 63 -12.48 12.35 7.56
C ALA A 63 -13.94 12.17 8.00
N VAL A 64 -14.20 11.38 9.05
CA VAL A 64 -15.56 11.19 9.61
C VAL A 64 -16.06 12.47 10.28
N ASN A 65 -15.21 13.13 11.07
CA ASN A 65 -15.49 14.43 11.69
C ASN A 65 -14.36 15.41 11.30
N PRO A 66 -14.44 16.02 10.11
CA PRO A 66 -13.35 16.83 9.60
C PRO A 66 -13.17 18.13 10.39
N ASP A 67 -11.93 18.41 10.79
CA ASP A 67 -11.54 19.71 11.36
C ASP A 67 -10.96 20.62 10.26
N PHE A 68 -11.85 21.40 9.66
CA PHE A 68 -11.50 22.35 8.61
C PHE A 68 -10.66 23.54 9.08
N SER A 69 -10.57 23.80 10.40
CA SER A 69 -9.73 24.89 10.92
C SER A 69 -8.24 24.66 10.63
N SER A 70 -7.88 23.40 10.40
CA SER A 70 -6.53 22.98 10.10
C SER A 70 -6.13 23.14 8.62
N ALA A 71 -7.10 23.49 7.75
CA ALA A 71 -6.89 23.67 6.33
C ALA A 71 -6.16 24.97 6.00
N LYS A 72 -5.22 24.89 5.06
CA LYS A 72 -4.51 26.06 4.54
C LYS A 72 -5.14 26.50 3.22
N ASN A 73 -5.26 27.82 3.04
CA ASN A 73 -5.69 28.37 1.76
C ASN A 73 -4.69 27.93 0.69
N SER A 74 -5.24 27.36 -0.37
CA SER A 74 -4.47 26.96 -1.52
C SER A 74 -4.42 28.11 -2.52
N ASP A 75 -3.22 28.48 -2.98
CA ASP A 75 -3.03 29.54 -3.96
C ASP A 75 -3.38 29.09 -5.40
N CYS A 76 -3.66 27.79 -5.61
CA CYS A 76 -4.03 27.28 -6.92
C CYS A 76 -5.55 27.34 -7.14
N LEU A 77 -5.94 27.70 -8.36
CA LEU A 77 -7.30 27.49 -8.85
C LEU A 77 -7.49 26.00 -9.18
N GLY A 78 -7.88 25.22 -8.18
CA GLY A 78 -8.12 23.77 -8.30
C GLY A 78 -7.02 22.91 -7.66
N PHE A 79 -6.94 21.64 -8.03
CA PHE A 79 -6.10 20.66 -7.34
C PHE A 79 -4.60 20.88 -7.59
N CYS A 80 -3.91 21.55 -6.65
CA CYS A 80 -2.45 21.70 -6.72
C CYS A 80 -1.74 20.34 -6.67
N ASP A 81 -0.51 20.34 -7.18
CA ASP A 81 0.47 19.29 -6.93
C ASP A 81 0.68 19.05 -5.43
N LEU A 82 0.73 17.78 -5.07
CA LEU A 82 0.93 17.29 -3.71
C LEU A 82 2.38 17.45 -3.25
N MET A 83 3.33 17.57 -4.20
CA MET A 83 4.75 17.84 -3.94
C MET A 83 5.07 19.32 -3.65
N SER A 84 4.10 20.23 -3.82
CA SER A 84 4.30 21.67 -3.56
C SER A 84 4.75 21.97 -2.12
N HIS A 85 5.43 23.13 -1.95
CA HIS A 85 6.14 23.60 -0.74
C HIS A 85 5.34 23.71 0.57
N HIS A 86 4.09 23.23 0.63
CA HIS A 86 3.28 23.30 1.83
C HIS A 86 3.62 22.15 2.80
N PRO A 87 3.86 22.45 4.09
CA PRO A 87 4.25 21.44 5.07
C PRO A 87 3.15 20.39 5.22
N GLN A 88 3.53 19.12 5.06
CA GLN A 88 2.68 17.98 5.40
C GLN A 88 2.66 17.80 6.92
N LYS A 89 1.52 17.37 7.45
CA LYS A 89 1.37 16.95 8.83
C LYS A 89 1.48 15.43 8.90
N GLU A 90 1.95 14.93 10.03
CA GLU A 90 2.04 13.49 10.25
C GLU A 90 0.97 13.05 11.25
N TRP A 91 0.25 11.99 10.89
CA TRP A 91 -0.62 11.25 11.78
C TRP A 91 0.01 9.90 12.07
N GLN A 92 0.12 9.52 13.33
CA GLN A 92 0.73 8.26 13.73
C GLN A 92 -0.23 7.40 14.56
N LYS A 93 -0.23 6.09 14.31
CA LYS A 93 -0.94 5.10 15.12
C LYS A 93 -0.23 3.76 15.04
N ASN A 94 -0.02 3.11 16.19
CA ASN A 94 0.60 1.78 16.28
C ASN A 94 1.97 1.67 15.55
N GLY A 95 2.78 2.73 15.60
CA GLY A 95 4.09 2.76 14.93
C GLY A 95 4.05 2.95 13.41
N GLN A 96 2.86 3.14 12.82
CA GLN A 96 2.70 3.50 11.42
C GLN A 96 2.36 4.99 11.31
N ALA A 97 2.92 5.63 10.28
CA ALA A 97 2.71 7.05 9.99
C ALA A 97 1.98 7.23 8.65
N ILE A 98 1.08 8.21 8.61
CA ILE A 98 0.45 8.72 7.41
C ILE A 98 0.75 10.22 7.35
N GLN A 99 1.39 10.63 6.26
CA GLN A 99 1.57 12.04 5.95
C GLN A 99 0.29 12.55 5.31
N TYR A 100 -0.20 13.71 5.73
CA TYR A 100 -1.44 14.27 5.24
C TYR A 100 -1.41 15.78 5.14
N ARG A 101 -2.29 16.34 4.32
CA ARG A 101 -2.43 17.77 4.14
C ARG A 101 -3.89 18.15 3.91
N TRP A 102 -4.30 19.21 4.61
CA TRP A 102 -5.58 19.88 4.42
C TRP A 102 -5.41 21.14 3.60
N GLU A 103 -6.27 21.31 2.61
CA GLU A 103 -6.30 22.46 1.73
C GLU A 103 -7.71 22.99 1.61
N HIS A 104 -7.80 24.30 1.43
CA HIS A 104 -9.04 25.04 1.33
C HIS A 104 -9.05 25.88 0.04
N TYR A 105 -10.18 25.83 -0.66
CA TYR A 105 -10.44 26.50 -1.93
C TYR A 105 -11.75 27.28 -1.81
N GLN A 106 -11.75 28.53 -2.27
CA GLN A 106 -12.97 29.33 -2.38
C GLN A 106 -13.34 29.45 -3.86
N SER A 107 -14.62 29.23 -4.20
CA SER A 107 -15.09 29.59 -5.55
C SER A 107 -15.08 31.11 -5.71
N VAL A 108 -14.58 31.60 -6.84
CA VAL A 108 -14.73 33.01 -7.22
C VAL A 108 -16.23 33.30 -7.31
N ALA A 109 -16.70 34.27 -6.54
CA ALA A 109 -18.11 34.63 -6.51
C ALA A 109 -18.53 35.15 -7.89
N ASN A 110 -19.43 34.44 -8.57
CA ASN A 110 -20.24 35.07 -9.60
C ASN A 110 -21.28 35.98 -8.93
N GLU A 111 -21.71 37.03 -9.63
CA GLU A 111 -22.46 38.22 -9.17
C GLU A 111 -23.77 37.96 -8.39
N SER A 112 -24.13 36.71 -8.13
CA SER A 112 -25.29 36.33 -7.33
C SER A 112 -24.99 35.09 -6.49
N ALA A 113 -24.94 35.30 -5.17
CA ALA A 113 -25.10 34.32 -4.09
C ALA A 113 -23.92 33.38 -3.74
N ALA A 114 -23.46 33.55 -2.49
CA ALA A 114 -22.64 32.67 -1.65
C ALA A 114 -21.27 32.18 -2.19
N THR A 115 -20.20 32.57 -1.50
CA THR A 115 -18.87 31.96 -1.65
C THR A 115 -18.91 30.51 -1.17
N ASN A 116 -18.88 29.56 -2.10
CA ASN A 116 -18.77 28.14 -1.75
C ASN A 116 -17.34 27.85 -1.26
N HIS A 117 -17.26 27.18 -0.11
CA HIS A 117 -16.00 26.73 0.48
C HIS A 117 -15.80 25.26 0.15
N PHE A 118 -14.64 24.91 -0.40
CA PHE A 118 -14.27 23.54 -0.72
C PHE A 118 -13.02 23.15 0.06
N TYR A 119 -13.01 21.93 0.59
CA TYR A 119 -11.89 21.40 1.34
C TYR A 119 -11.38 20.11 0.71
N ARG A 120 -10.06 19.93 0.72
CA ARG A 120 -9.39 18.71 0.28
C ARG A 120 -8.50 18.21 1.39
N LEU A 121 -8.67 16.95 1.78
CA LEU A 121 -7.70 16.21 2.58
C LEU A 121 -7.00 15.23 1.65
N CYS A 122 -5.68 15.23 1.61
CA CYS A 122 -4.91 14.20 0.92
C CYS A 122 -3.94 13.54 1.90
N ALA A 123 -3.83 12.22 1.82
CA ALA A 123 -3.02 11.41 2.70
C ALA A 123 -2.18 10.40 1.92
N THR A 124 -0.95 10.16 2.36
CA THR A 124 0.01 9.25 1.74
C THR A 124 0.87 8.56 2.79
N GLN A 125 1.41 7.39 2.42
CA GLN A 125 2.43 6.67 3.20
C GLN A 125 3.78 6.63 2.48
N ASN A 126 3.78 6.77 1.16
CA ASN A 126 4.96 6.59 0.31
C ASN A 126 5.25 7.79 -0.61
N GLN A 127 4.52 8.90 -0.45
CA GLN A 127 4.64 10.14 -1.24
C GLN A 127 4.38 10.00 -2.75
N HIS A 128 4.08 8.80 -3.25
CA HIS A 128 3.78 8.54 -4.66
C HIS A 128 2.28 8.42 -4.94
N GLN A 129 1.56 7.77 -4.02
CA GLN A 129 0.11 7.59 -4.12
C GLN A 129 -0.56 8.32 -2.97
N TYR A 130 -1.52 9.16 -3.32
CA TYR A 130 -2.31 9.90 -2.36
C TYR A 130 -3.76 9.46 -2.44
N GLN A 131 -4.37 9.20 -1.30
CA GLN A 131 -5.81 9.13 -1.20
C GLN A 131 -6.33 10.48 -0.76
N CYS A 132 -7.28 11.02 -1.53
CA CYS A 132 -7.86 12.31 -1.28
C CYS A 132 -9.37 12.21 -1.06
N TRP A 133 -9.87 13.15 -0.27
CA TRP A 133 -11.28 13.34 0.03
C TRP A 133 -11.64 14.81 -0.18
N TRP A 134 -12.85 15.05 -0.68
CA TRP A 134 -13.31 16.37 -1.04
C TRP A 134 -14.61 16.71 -0.35
N TRP A 135 -14.68 17.90 0.23
CA TRP A 135 -15.88 18.45 0.84
C TRP A 135 -16.26 19.75 0.18
N GLN A 136 -17.56 20.01 0.15
CA GLN A 136 -18.12 21.35 -0.02
C GLN A 136 -18.83 21.70 1.27
N GLU A 137 -18.43 22.83 1.87
CA GLU A 137 -18.83 23.22 3.22
C GLU A 137 -18.55 22.09 4.23
N ASN A 138 -19.57 21.37 4.70
CA ASN A 138 -19.42 20.22 5.60
C ASN A 138 -19.89 18.90 4.98
N ARG A 139 -20.17 18.87 3.67
CA ARG A 139 -20.65 17.68 2.96
C ARG A 139 -19.52 17.03 2.19
N LEU A 140 -19.23 15.76 2.51
CA LEU A 140 -18.31 14.94 1.71
C LEU A 140 -18.92 14.72 0.32
N LEU A 141 -18.21 15.16 -0.73
CA LEU A 141 -18.63 15.04 -2.12
C LEU A 141 -18.09 13.76 -2.75
N SER A 142 -16.80 13.48 -2.56
CA SER A 142 -16.12 12.37 -3.21
C SER A 142 -14.86 11.95 -2.46
N SER A 143 -14.35 10.78 -2.82
CA SER A 143 -13.04 10.29 -2.38
C SER A 143 -12.41 9.45 -3.48
N GLY A 144 -11.09 9.40 -3.53
CA GLY A 144 -10.40 8.71 -4.61
C GLY A 144 -8.89 8.75 -4.48
N TRP A 145 -8.23 8.00 -5.36
CA TRP A 145 -6.79 7.97 -5.45
C TRP A 145 -6.28 8.94 -6.50
N VAL A 146 -5.21 9.64 -6.16
CA VAL A 146 -4.53 10.61 -7.03
C VAL A 146 -3.05 10.30 -6.99
N THR A 147 -2.45 10.20 -8.16
CA THR A 147 -0.99 10.13 -8.33
C THR A 147 -0.44 11.54 -8.42
N ALA A 148 0.64 11.83 -7.71
CA ALA A 148 1.39 13.05 -7.97
C ALA A 148 1.99 12.90 -9.39
N SER A 149 1.57 13.76 -10.32
CA SER A 149 2.17 13.86 -11.65
C SER A 149 3.17 15.00 -11.63
N ASP A 150 4.41 14.71 -12.01
CA ASP A 150 5.47 15.70 -12.26
C ASP A 150 5.09 16.67 -13.40
#